data_AF-A0A0W1QKG4-F1
#
_entry.id   AF-A0A0W1QKG4-F1
#
_cell.length_a   1.000
_cell.length_b   1.000
_cell.length_c   1.000
_cell.angle_alpha   90.00
_cell.angle_beta   90.00
_cell.angle_gamma   90.00
#
_symmetry.space_group_name_H-M   'P 1'
#
loop_
_entity.id
_entity.type
_entity.pdbx_description
1 polymer ?
#
loop_
_entity_poly.entity_id
_entity_poly.type
_entity_poly.pdbx_seq_one_letter_code
_entity_poly.pdbx_strand_id
1 'polypeptide(L)'
;MTDILGESRSVVIGGRPELFHGYDALARRADELIGRMQRIETILGADPPGLDEEWHDLATAAEALVAVSIAQEAWLADHDAALNREIARVRDDIRSLNTPGGNAGAGDIP
;
A
#
# COMPACT_ATOMS: atom_id res chain seq x y z
N MET A 1 -3.80 -17.33 -1.97
CA MET A 1 -3.22 -15.99 -2.15
C MET A 1 -4.08 -15.03 -1.35
N THR A 2 -3.56 -14.46 -0.27
CA THR A 2 -4.29 -13.48 0.53
C THR A 2 -4.42 -12.21 -0.28
N ASP A 3 -5.64 -11.68 -0.43
CA ASP A 3 -5.90 -10.42 -1.11
C ASP A 3 -5.50 -9.25 -0.19
N ILE A 4 -4.20 -9.09 0.00
CA ILE A 4 -3.64 -8.05 0.89
C ILE A 4 -4.07 -6.67 0.42
N LEU A 5 -4.20 -6.47 -0.89
CA LEU A 5 -4.67 -5.21 -1.45
C LEU A 5 -6.16 -4.95 -1.15
N GLY A 6 -6.94 -5.96 -0.83
CA GLY A 6 -8.33 -5.85 -0.36
C GLY A 6 -8.49 -5.73 1.16
N GLU A 7 -7.41 -5.80 1.94
CA GLU A 7 -7.48 -5.72 3.40
C GLU A 7 -7.94 -4.34 3.89
N SER A 8 -8.50 -4.29 5.10
CA SER A 8 -8.87 -3.00 5.71
C SER A 8 -7.71 -2.45 6.51
N ARG A 9 -7.37 -1.16 6.33
CA ARG A 9 -6.28 -0.49 7.05
C ARG A 9 -6.72 0.84 7.63
N SER A 10 -6.31 1.10 8.86
CA SER A 10 -6.47 2.42 9.47
C SER A 10 -5.26 3.29 9.16
N VAL A 11 -5.50 4.48 8.65
CA VAL A 11 -4.47 5.48 8.30
C VAL A 11 -4.78 6.77 9.06
N VAL A 12 -3.78 7.40 9.66
CA VAL A 12 -3.96 8.68 10.34
C VAL A 12 -3.76 9.82 9.34
N ILE A 13 -4.83 10.58 9.08
CA ILE A 13 -4.85 11.71 8.15
C ILE A 13 -5.28 12.95 8.95
N GLY A 14 -4.46 14.02 8.92
CA GLY A 14 -4.77 15.25 9.67
C GLY A 14 -5.00 15.02 11.17
N GLY A 15 -4.27 14.06 11.76
CA GLY A 15 -4.41 13.68 13.17
C GLY A 15 -5.64 12.83 13.51
N ARG A 16 -6.42 12.40 12.50
CA ARG A 16 -7.61 11.55 12.70
C ARG A 16 -7.42 10.19 12.02
N PRO A 17 -7.73 9.08 12.71
CA PRO A 17 -7.73 7.77 12.07
C PRO A 17 -8.92 7.67 11.09
N GLU A 18 -8.63 7.35 9.84
CA GLU A 18 -9.59 6.98 8.81
C GLU A 18 -9.42 5.47 8.48
N LEU A 19 -10.51 4.78 8.17
CA LEU A 19 -10.47 3.36 7.80
C LEU A 19 -10.69 3.21 6.29
N PHE A 20 -9.75 2.53 5.63
CA PHE A 20 -9.80 2.25 4.19
C PHE A 20 -10.02 0.76 3.96
N HIS A 21 -10.97 0.43 3.09
CA HIS A 21 -11.27 -0.95 2.69
C HIS A 21 -10.63 -1.20 1.33
N GLY A 22 -9.38 -1.64 1.35
CA GLY A 22 -8.58 -1.88 0.16
C GLY A 22 -7.76 -0.68 -0.32
N TYR A 23 -6.76 -1.00 -1.14
CA TYR A 23 -5.82 -0.04 -1.72
C TYR A 23 -6.52 0.93 -2.70
N ASP A 24 -7.58 0.48 -3.38
CA ASP A 24 -8.36 1.32 -4.30
C ASP A 24 -9.06 2.48 -3.57
N ALA A 25 -9.55 2.23 -2.34
CA ALA A 25 -10.17 3.26 -1.52
C ALA A 25 -9.14 4.33 -1.11
N LEU A 26 -7.91 3.89 -0.80
CA LEU A 26 -6.81 4.79 -0.47
C LEU A 26 -6.34 5.60 -1.70
N ALA A 27 -6.29 4.99 -2.88
CA ALA A 27 -5.99 5.67 -4.14
C ALA A 27 -7.05 6.72 -4.51
N ARG A 28 -8.34 6.39 -4.40
CA ARG A 28 -9.43 7.35 -4.60
C ARG A 28 -9.32 8.55 -3.66
N ARG A 29 -8.90 8.32 -2.41
CA ARG A 29 -8.68 9.41 -1.45
C ARG A 29 -7.55 10.34 -1.86
N ALA A 30 -6.46 9.83 -2.44
CA ALA A 30 -5.40 10.65 -3.01
C ALA A 30 -5.92 11.52 -4.15
N ASP A 31 -6.70 10.95 -5.07
CA ASP A 31 -7.29 11.67 -6.21
C ASP A 31 -8.22 12.81 -5.75
N GLU A 32 -9.04 12.56 -4.72
CA GLU A 32 -9.90 13.58 -4.11
C GLU A 32 -9.09 14.76 -3.54
N LEU A 33 -7.98 14.47 -2.86
CA LEU A 33 -7.10 15.47 -2.28
C LEU A 33 -6.41 16.31 -3.35
N ILE A 34 -5.86 15.65 -4.39
CA ILE A 34 -5.27 16.33 -5.55
C ILE A 34 -6.30 17.24 -6.22
N GLY A 35 -7.52 16.73 -6.46
CA GLY A 35 -8.59 17.53 -7.04
C GLY A 35 -9.01 18.70 -6.15
N ARG A 36 -8.96 18.56 -4.82
CA ARG A 36 -9.20 19.67 -3.87
C ARG A 36 -8.09 20.72 -3.97
N MET A 37 -6.83 20.30 -3.96
CA MET A 37 -5.68 21.19 -4.07
C MET A 37 -5.73 22.02 -5.36
N GLN A 38 -6.00 21.38 -6.50
CA GLN A 38 -6.12 22.07 -7.80
C GLN A 38 -7.22 23.14 -7.81
N ARG A 39 -8.35 22.88 -7.13
CA ARG A 39 -9.42 23.89 -6.99
C ARG A 39 -8.98 25.07 -6.12
N ILE A 40 -8.29 24.80 -5.01
CA ILE A 40 -7.76 25.84 -4.13
C ILE A 40 -6.70 26.68 -4.86
N GLU A 41 -5.77 26.04 -5.57
CA GLU A 41 -4.75 26.71 -6.39
C GLU A 41 -5.38 27.62 -7.46
N THR A 42 -6.50 27.20 -8.05
CA THR A 42 -7.25 28.03 -9.00
C THR A 42 -7.83 29.29 -8.34
N ILE A 43 -8.32 29.17 -7.10
CA ILE A 43 -8.85 30.30 -6.32
C ILE A 43 -7.70 31.26 -5.93
N LEU A 44 -6.59 30.71 -5.43
CA LEU A 44 -5.39 31.47 -5.07
C LEU A 44 -4.81 32.22 -6.28
N GLY A 45 -4.79 31.60 -7.45
CA GLY A 45 -4.31 32.22 -8.70
C GLY A 45 -5.20 33.33 -9.26
N ALA A 46 -6.43 33.47 -8.77
CA ALA A 46 -7.36 34.52 -9.18
C ALA A 46 -7.20 35.83 -8.36
N ASP A 47 -6.26 35.87 -7.41
CA ASP A 47 -5.89 37.01 -6.54
C ASP A 47 -7.09 37.73 -5.85
N PRO A 48 -8.06 37.02 -5.24
CA PRO A 48 -9.10 37.66 -4.45
C PRO A 48 -8.54 38.13 -3.08
N PRO A 49 -9.02 39.23 -2.49
CA PRO A 49 -8.57 39.68 -1.18
C PRO A 49 -9.03 38.71 -0.07
N GLY A 50 -8.08 38.24 0.76
CA GLY A 50 -8.36 37.45 1.98
C GLY A 50 -8.08 35.94 1.86
N LEU A 51 -6.86 35.55 1.48
CA LEU A 51 -6.48 34.18 1.09
C LEU A 51 -5.88 33.28 2.20
N ASP A 52 -5.87 33.74 3.46
CA ASP A 52 -5.24 32.99 4.55
C ASP A 52 -5.91 31.63 4.79
N GLU A 53 -7.23 31.56 4.59
CA GLU A 53 -8.02 30.33 4.71
C GLU A 53 -7.66 29.35 3.59
N GLU A 54 -7.56 29.81 2.35
CA GLU A 54 -7.19 29.00 1.19
C GLU A 54 -5.76 28.45 1.31
N TRP A 55 -4.80 29.25 1.79
CA TRP A 55 -3.44 28.77 2.05
C TRP A 55 -3.42 27.71 3.15
N HIS A 56 -4.20 27.88 4.21
CA HIS A 56 -4.33 26.89 5.28
C HIS A 56 -4.96 25.58 4.78
N ASP A 57 -6.00 25.69 3.97
CA ASP A 57 -6.70 24.56 3.37
C ASP A 57 -5.80 23.78 2.40
N LEU A 58 -4.99 24.50 1.61
CA LEU A 58 -4.00 23.88 0.71
C LEU A 58 -2.94 23.11 1.49
N ALA A 59 -2.39 23.70 2.56
CA ALA A 59 -1.41 23.05 3.43
C ALA A 59 -2.00 21.79 4.08
N THR A 60 -3.22 21.88 4.60
CA THR A 60 -3.93 20.74 5.21
C THR A 60 -4.17 19.62 4.20
N ALA A 61 -4.58 19.95 2.96
CA ALA A 61 -4.78 18.96 1.91
C ALA A 61 -3.46 18.29 1.49
N ALA A 62 -2.36 19.05 1.42
CA ALA A 62 -1.03 18.53 1.12
C ALA A 62 -0.52 17.58 2.22
N GLU A 63 -0.66 17.94 3.49
CA GLU A 63 -0.31 17.08 4.63
C GLU A 63 -1.12 15.76 4.60
N ALA A 64 -2.42 15.85 4.30
CA ALA A 64 -3.26 14.67 4.13
C ALA A 64 -2.79 13.80 2.97
N LEU A 65 -2.38 14.39 1.85
CA LEU A 65 -1.89 13.65 0.69
C LEU A 65 -0.59 12.89 1.01
N VAL A 66 0.33 13.52 1.74
CA VAL A 66 1.56 12.87 2.22
C VAL A 66 1.24 11.65 3.09
N ALA A 67 0.29 11.79 4.03
CA ALA A 67 -0.11 10.67 4.88
C ALA A 67 -0.70 9.51 4.07
N VAL A 68 -1.52 9.81 3.06
CA VAL A 68 -2.06 8.81 2.13
C VAL A 68 -0.96 8.12 1.34
N SER A 69 0.01 8.88 0.79
CA SER A 69 1.12 8.31 0.02
C SER A 69 2.01 7.38 0.86
N ILE A 70 2.34 7.76 2.10
CA ILE A 70 3.09 6.90 3.03
C ILE A 70 2.33 5.59 3.28
N ALA A 71 1.00 5.67 3.48
CA ALA A 71 0.18 4.48 3.67
C ALA A 71 0.13 3.59 2.42
N GLN A 72 0.10 4.18 1.22
CA GLN A 72 0.16 3.44 -0.04
C GLN A 72 1.49 2.69 -0.19
N GLU A 73 2.62 3.36 0.09
CA GLU A 73 3.95 2.75 0.05
C GLU A 73 4.06 1.56 1.01
N ALA A 74 3.61 1.73 2.27
CA ALA A 74 3.61 0.65 3.25
C ALA A 74 2.75 -0.54 2.80
N TRP A 75 1.61 -0.28 2.17
CA TRP A 75 0.73 -1.33 1.65
C TRP A 75 1.38 -2.13 0.53
N LEU A 76 1.99 -1.45 -0.43
CA LEU A 76 2.69 -2.11 -1.54
C LEU A 76 3.88 -2.92 -1.03
N ALA A 77 4.64 -2.40 -0.06
CA ALA A 77 5.75 -3.12 0.56
C ALA A 77 5.29 -4.43 1.25
N ASP A 78 4.17 -4.40 1.96
CA ASP A 78 3.58 -5.60 2.58
C ASP A 78 3.12 -6.62 1.53
N HIS A 79 2.54 -6.13 0.43
CA HIS A 79 2.11 -6.97 -0.68
C HIS A 79 3.31 -7.68 -1.34
N ASP A 80 4.38 -6.94 -1.62
CA ASP A 80 5.62 -7.49 -2.16
C ASP A 80 6.26 -8.52 -1.22
N ALA A 81 6.26 -8.24 0.09
CA ALA A 81 6.75 -9.18 1.09
C ALA A 81 5.92 -10.47 1.15
N ALA A 82 4.60 -10.40 0.92
CA ALA A 82 3.76 -11.57 0.85
C ALA A 82 3.97 -12.38 -0.44
N LEU A 83 4.08 -11.72 -1.59
CA LEU A 83 4.41 -12.38 -2.85
C LEU A 83 5.76 -13.11 -2.76
N ASN A 84 6.78 -12.47 -2.18
CA ASN A 84 8.09 -13.09 -1.99
C ASN A 84 8.03 -14.33 -1.08
N ARG A 85 7.21 -14.31 -0.03
CA ARG A 85 6.99 -15.49 0.84
C ARG A 85 6.33 -16.64 0.09
N GLU A 86 5.31 -16.34 -0.72
CA GLU A 86 4.64 -17.37 -1.54
C GLU A 86 5.58 -17.95 -2.60
N ILE A 87 6.38 -17.11 -3.27
CA ILE A 87 7.40 -17.57 -4.23
C ILE A 87 8.43 -18.49 -3.55
N ALA A 88 8.90 -18.11 -2.35
CA ALA A 88 9.85 -18.92 -1.60
C ALA A 88 9.24 -20.27 -1.22
N ARG A 89 8.00 -20.28 -0.73
CA ARG A 89 7.25 -21.50 -0.41
C ARG A 89 7.13 -22.42 -1.62
N VAL A 90 6.66 -21.90 -2.75
CA VAL A 90 6.52 -22.69 -3.99
C VAL A 90 7.87 -23.25 -4.45
N ARG A 91 8.95 -22.48 -4.32
CA ARG A 91 10.30 -22.94 -4.66
C ARG A 91 10.76 -24.10 -3.77
N ASP A 92 10.47 -24.03 -2.48
CA ASP A 92 10.80 -25.10 -1.53
C ASP A 92 9.95 -26.36 -1.78
N ASP A 93 8.65 -26.18 -2.05
CA ASP A 93 7.76 -27.27 -2.45
C ASP A 93 8.30 -28.00 -3.70
N ILE A 94 8.68 -27.26 -4.74
CA ILE A 94 9.30 -27.83 -5.96
C ILE A 94 10.60 -28.57 -5.63
N ARG A 95 11.47 -28.01 -4.79
CA ARG A 95 12.73 -28.66 -4.41
C ARG A 95 12.47 -29.97 -3.67
N SER A 96 11.48 -30.00 -2.79
CA SER A 96 11.09 -31.19 -2.03
C SER A 96 10.58 -32.33 -2.92
N LEU A 97 9.94 -32.00 -4.05
CA LEU A 97 9.48 -32.98 -5.04
C LEU A 97 10.64 -33.55 -5.87
N ASN A 98 11.71 -32.78 -6.08
CA ASN A 98 12.88 -33.17 -6.87
C ASN A 98 13.96 -33.90 -6.07
N THR A 99 13.82 -34.07 -4.75
CA THR A 99 14.65 -34.98 -3.96
C THR A 99 14.05 -36.39 -4.01
N PRO A 100 14.69 -37.37 -4.69
CA PRO A 100 14.31 -38.76 -4.53
C PRO A 100 14.53 -39.15 -3.07
N GLY A 101 13.65 -39.97 -2.51
CA GLY A 101 13.81 -40.55 -1.18
C GLY A 101 15.19 -41.18 -1.02
N GLY A 102 16.10 -40.45 -0.39
CA GLY A 102 17.41 -40.93 0.02
C GLY A 102 17.28 -41.77 1.28
N ASN A 103 16.62 -42.93 1.20
CA ASN A 103 16.98 -44.11 1.98
C ASN A 103 16.17 -45.34 1.56
N ALA A 104 16.81 -46.29 0.87
CA ALA A 104 16.57 -47.71 1.11
C ALA A 104 17.84 -48.46 0.69
N GLY A 105 18.63 -48.87 1.68
CA GLY A 105 19.75 -49.77 1.48
C GLY A 105 19.30 -51.10 0.89
N ALA A 106 20.01 -51.54 -0.14
CA ALA A 106 20.28 -52.94 -0.41
C ALA A 106 21.82 -53.00 -0.46
N GLY A 107 22.52 -53.44 0.59
CA GLY A 107 22.29 -54.70 1.27
C GLY A 107 22.92 -55.79 0.42
N ASP A 108 24.18 -56.11 0.73
CA ASP A 108 25.07 -57.16 0.24
C ASP A 108 24.55 -58.12 -0.84
N ILE A 109 25.30 -58.19 -1.95
CA ILE A 109 25.26 -59.29 -2.90
C ILE A 109 26.38 -60.27 -2.53
N PRO A 110 26.08 -61.56 -2.22
CA PRO A 110 27.10 -62.58 -1.98
C PRO A 110 27.91 -62.94 -3.24
#